data_AF-A0A8D8W008-F1
#
_entry.id   AF-A0A8D8W008-F1
#
_cell.length_a   1.000
_cell.length_b   1.000
_cell.length_c   1.000
_cell.angle_alpha   90.00
_cell.angle_beta   90.00
_cell.angle_gamma   90.00
#
_symmetry.space_group_name_H-M   'P 1'
#
loop_
_entity.id
_entity.type
_entity.pdbx_description
1 polymer ?
#
loop_
_entity_poly.entity_id
_entity_poly.type
_entity_poly.pdbx_seq_one_letter_code
_entity_poly.pdbx_strand_id
1 'polypeptide(L)'
;MFIKIFFSNIIFSLFLYQLTLTSPSSISSALRYYKLVAEFVFFGYQHFFLCNSSDLLDNCNGNILRAVRNSAWMTCSSRTRKDLCFLVRRVQRPNHLRFYQGAVLSRDYFRRVFRVSYGFVNFLRFKDNRRSK
;
A
#
# COMPACT_ATOMS: atom_id res chain seq x y z
N MET A 1 -7.72 -9.59 4.20
CA MET A 1 -6.77 -8.57 3.68
C MET A 1 -5.85 -9.14 2.59
N PHE A 2 -5.20 -10.28 2.83
CA PHE A 2 -4.37 -11.00 1.85
C PHE A 2 -5.07 -11.28 0.51
N ILE A 3 -6.25 -11.91 0.56
CA ILE A 3 -7.05 -12.26 -0.62
C ILE A 3 -7.40 -11.00 -1.44
N LYS A 4 -7.80 -9.90 -0.79
CA LYS A 4 -8.12 -8.63 -1.47
C LYS A 4 -6.92 -8.04 -2.22
N ILE A 5 -5.73 -8.08 -1.64
CA ILE A 5 -4.51 -7.54 -2.27
C ILE A 5 -4.02 -8.45 -3.40
N PHE A 6 -4.16 -9.77 -3.25
CA PHE A 6 -3.83 -10.73 -4.31
C PHE A 6 -4.72 -10.54 -5.54
N PHE A 7 -6.05 -10.49 -5.35
CA PHE A 7 -6.99 -10.16 -6.43
C PHE A 7 -6.72 -8.76 -7.00
N SER A 8 -6.39 -7.79 -6.17
CA SER A 8 -6.02 -6.44 -6.62
C SER A 8 -4.78 -6.44 -7.53
N ASN A 9 -3.76 -7.25 -7.24
CA ASN A 9 -2.57 -7.38 -8.11
C ASN A 9 -2.88 -8.10 -9.43
N ILE A 10 -3.74 -9.13 -9.40
CA ILE A 10 -4.22 -9.82 -10.62
C ILE A 10 -5.00 -8.85 -11.51
N ILE A 11 -5.95 -8.11 -10.93
CA ILE A 11 -6.74 -7.10 -11.66
C ILE A 11 -5.82 -6.01 -12.22
N PHE A 12 -4.83 -5.57 -11.45
CA PHE A 12 -3.85 -4.59 -11.91
C PHE A 12 -2.98 -5.11 -13.06
N SER A 13 -2.57 -6.38 -13.04
CA SER A 13 -1.85 -7.00 -14.17
C SER A 13 -2.72 -7.13 -15.42
N LEU A 14 -3.99 -7.50 -15.27
CA LEU A 14 -4.99 -7.53 -16.35
C LEU A 14 -5.23 -6.13 -16.92
N PHE A 15 -5.24 -5.11 -16.06
CA PHE A 15 -5.33 -3.70 -16.42
C PHE A 15 -4.15 -3.25 -17.29
N LEU A 16 -2.91 -3.55 -16.90
CA LEU A 16 -1.71 -3.21 -17.70
C LEU A 16 -1.72 -3.89 -19.08
N TYR A 17 -2.26 -5.12 -19.14
CA TYR A 17 -2.42 -5.86 -20.38
C TYR A 17 -3.46 -5.20 -21.32
N GLN A 18 -4.63 -4.83 -20.80
CA GLN A 18 -5.67 -4.13 -21.59
C GLN A 18 -5.22 -2.75 -22.08
N LEU A 19 -4.41 -2.04 -21.28
CA LEU A 19 -3.80 -0.77 -21.68
C LEU A 19 -2.85 -0.93 -22.87
N THR A 20 -2.16 -2.07 -22.98
CA THR A 20 -1.23 -2.36 -24.07
C THR A 20 -1.96 -2.69 -25.37
N LEU A 21 -3.13 -3.36 -25.29
CA LEU A 21 -3.93 -3.79 -26.44
C LEU A 21 -4.86 -2.71 -27.02
N THR A 22 -5.08 -1.61 -26.30
CA THR A 22 -6.03 -0.58 -26.74
C THR A 22 -5.42 0.28 -27.84
N SER A 23 -5.81 0.00 -29.09
CA SER A 23 -5.49 0.82 -30.26
C SER A 23 -6.42 2.05 -30.37
N PRO A 24 -5.98 3.20 -30.92
CA PRO A 24 -6.66 4.51 -30.73
C PRO A 24 -7.95 4.73 -31.54
N SER A 25 -8.45 3.75 -32.29
CA SER A 25 -9.29 4.01 -33.47
C SER A 25 -10.81 3.82 -33.33
N SER A 26 -11.42 3.94 -32.14
CA SER A 26 -12.90 3.87 -32.04
C SER A 26 -13.51 4.68 -30.89
N ILE A 27 -14.75 5.17 -31.04
CA ILE A 27 -15.51 5.91 -30.00
C ILE A 27 -15.65 5.11 -28.68
N SER A 28 -15.60 3.77 -28.73
CA SER A 28 -15.55 2.92 -27.54
C SER A 28 -14.28 3.10 -26.70
N SER A 29 -13.22 3.68 -27.29
CA SER A 29 -11.93 3.93 -26.63
C SER A 29 -12.00 5.00 -25.56
N ALA A 30 -12.86 6.02 -25.69
CA ALA A 30 -12.98 7.10 -24.70
C ALA A 30 -13.60 6.62 -23.38
N LEU A 31 -14.68 5.84 -23.45
CA LEU A 31 -15.31 5.20 -22.29
C LEU A 31 -14.37 4.18 -21.64
N ARG A 32 -13.65 3.39 -22.46
CA ARG A 32 -12.63 2.45 -21.96
C ARG A 32 -11.48 3.18 -21.27
N TYR A 33 -11.01 4.30 -21.84
CA TYR A 33 -9.96 5.13 -21.25
C TYR A 33 -10.39 5.76 -19.93
N TYR A 34 -11.60 6.32 -19.85
CA TYR A 34 -12.15 6.85 -18.60
C TYR A 34 -12.24 5.76 -17.53
N LYS A 35 -12.76 4.58 -17.89
CA LYS A 35 -12.84 3.42 -16.99
C LYS A 35 -11.45 3.00 -16.49
N LEU A 36 -10.46 2.95 -17.40
CA LEU A 36 -9.05 2.70 -17.07
C LEU A 36 -8.51 3.72 -16.06
N VAL A 37 -8.69 5.02 -16.30
CA VAL A 37 -8.19 6.06 -15.39
C VAL A 37 -8.89 5.98 -14.03
N ALA A 38 -10.21 5.79 -14.00
CA ALA A 38 -10.98 5.67 -12.77
C ALA A 38 -10.52 4.46 -11.94
N GLU A 39 -10.28 3.31 -12.59
CA GLU A 39 -9.83 2.09 -11.94
C GLU A 39 -8.39 2.23 -11.41
N PHE A 40 -7.50 2.90 -12.15
CA PHE A 40 -6.16 3.23 -11.70
C PHE A 40 -6.16 4.13 -10.46
N VAL A 41 -6.97 5.19 -10.47
CA VAL A 41 -7.11 6.11 -9.34
C VAL A 41 -7.67 5.37 -8.12
N PHE A 42 -8.67 4.51 -8.32
CA PHE A 42 -9.25 3.71 -7.24
C PHE A 42 -8.24 2.76 -6.61
N PHE A 43 -7.47 2.01 -7.41
CA PHE A 43 -6.43 1.12 -6.90
C PHE A 43 -5.29 1.87 -6.21
N GLY A 44 -4.87 2.99 -6.79
CA GLY A 44 -3.88 3.88 -6.19
C GLY A 44 -4.34 4.41 -4.84
N TYR A 45 -5.59 4.85 -4.74
CA TYR A 45 -6.20 5.32 -3.50
C TYR A 45 -6.28 4.22 -2.44
N GLN A 46 -6.73 3.01 -2.80
CA GLN A 46 -6.81 1.87 -1.88
C GLN A 46 -5.42 1.52 -1.30
N HIS A 47 -4.40 1.46 -2.15
CA HIS A 47 -3.03 1.18 -1.71
C HIS A 47 -2.46 2.32 -0.85
N PHE A 48 -2.71 3.57 -1.24
CA PHE A 48 -2.28 4.74 -0.48
C PHE A 48 -2.91 4.74 0.91
N PHE A 49 -4.23 4.56 1.00
CA PHE A 49 -4.97 4.52 2.25
C PHE A 49 -4.40 3.45 3.18
N LEU A 50 -4.19 2.24 2.65
CA LEU A 50 -3.69 1.11 3.42
C LEU A 50 -2.27 1.34 3.96
N CYS A 51 -1.36 1.85 3.12
CA CYS A 51 0.01 2.19 3.55
C CYS A 51 0.00 3.33 4.57
N ASN A 52 -0.81 4.36 4.32
CA ASN A 52 -0.92 5.51 5.22
C ASN A 52 -1.49 5.12 6.58
N SER A 53 -2.48 4.23 6.63
CA SER A 53 -3.01 3.68 7.88
C SER A 53 -1.97 2.84 8.62
N SER A 54 -1.13 2.08 7.92
CA SER A 54 -0.01 1.35 8.57
C SER A 54 0.96 2.34 9.23
N ASP A 55 1.43 3.33 8.48
CA ASP A 55 2.38 4.32 8.98
C ASP A 55 1.79 5.13 10.16
N LEU A 56 0.49 5.47 10.09
CA LEU A 56 -0.21 6.18 11.17
C LEU A 56 -0.28 5.33 12.45
N LEU A 57 -0.54 4.03 12.31
CA LEU A 57 -0.62 3.11 13.43
C LEU A 57 0.74 2.98 14.15
N ASP A 58 1.84 2.96 13.40
CA ASP A 58 3.19 2.96 13.97
C ASP A 58 3.54 4.28 14.66
N ASN A 59 3.14 5.41 14.07
CA ASN A 59 3.29 6.73 14.71
C ASN A 59 2.50 6.84 16.01
N CYS A 60 1.26 6.33 16.03
CA CYS A 60 0.45 6.27 17.25
C CYS A 60 1.12 5.43 18.34
N ASN A 61 1.67 4.26 17.97
CA ASN A 61 2.42 3.42 18.91
C ASN A 61 3.64 4.18 19.49
N GLY A 62 4.40 4.88 18.64
CA GLY A 62 5.50 5.73 19.09
C GLY A 62 5.05 6.85 20.04
N ASN A 63 3.90 7.48 19.76
CA ASN A 63 3.34 8.54 20.59
C ASN A 63 2.88 8.02 21.97
N ILE A 64 2.26 6.83 22.03
CA ILE A 64 1.89 6.19 23.30
C ILE A 64 3.14 5.95 24.15
N LEU A 65 4.22 5.44 23.54
CA LEU A 65 5.49 5.19 24.25
C LEU A 65 6.07 6.50 24.83
N ARG A 66 6.06 7.59 24.06
CA ARG A 66 6.50 8.92 24.53
C ARG A 66 5.61 9.45 25.65
N ALA A 67 4.29 9.30 25.53
CA ALA A 67 3.34 9.75 26.54
C ALA A 67 3.53 9.00 27.87
N VAL A 68 3.77 7.68 27.81
CA VAL A 68 4.10 6.88 29.00
C VAL A 68 5.45 7.30 29.60
N ARG A 69 6.46 7.57 28.78
CA ARG A 69 7.78 8.02 29.29
C ARG A 69 7.72 9.39 29.96
N ASN A 70 6.88 10.28 29.45
CA ASN A 70 6.70 11.63 29.98
C ASN A 70 5.69 11.71 31.13
N SER A 71 4.98 10.61 31.44
CA SER A 71 4.10 10.57 32.59
C SER A 71 4.88 10.23 33.87
N ALA A 72 4.37 10.66 35.02
CA ALA A 72 4.91 10.28 36.32
C ALA A 72 4.53 8.83 36.70
N TRP A 73 4.68 7.86 35.78
CA TRP A 73 4.23 6.47 35.97
C TRP A 73 4.87 5.77 37.18
N MET A 74 6.00 6.30 37.67
CA MET A 74 6.67 5.84 38.89
C MET A 74 5.86 6.12 40.17
N THR A 75 5.03 7.16 40.19
CA THR A 75 4.20 7.54 41.35
C THR A 75 2.82 6.88 41.35
N CYS A 76 2.47 6.15 40.28
CA CYS A 76 1.21 5.43 40.18
C CYS A 76 1.15 4.19 41.07
N SER A 77 -0.08 3.72 41.36
CA SER A 77 -0.30 2.48 42.11
C SER A 77 0.39 1.28 41.46
N SER A 78 0.78 0.29 42.27
CA SER A 78 1.42 -0.95 41.77
C SER A 78 0.60 -1.68 40.70
N ARG A 79 -0.74 -1.59 40.76
CA ARG A 79 -1.64 -2.17 39.75
C ARG A 79 -1.53 -1.44 38.42
N THR A 80 -1.70 -0.11 38.45
CA THR A 80 -1.60 0.76 37.26
C THR A 80 -0.23 0.64 36.59
N ARG A 81 0.84 0.55 37.38
CA ARG A 81 2.21 0.39 36.88
C ARG A 81 2.42 -0.93 36.14
N LYS A 82 1.80 -2.02 36.62
CA LYS A 82 1.83 -3.34 35.98
C LYS A 82 1.11 -3.31 34.63
N ASP A 83 -0.06 -2.67 34.58
CA ASP A 83 -0.85 -2.51 33.35
C ASP A 83 -0.10 -1.66 32.30
N LEU A 84 0.54 -0.57 32.74
CA LEU A 84 1.43 0.26 31.92
C LEU A 84 2.60 -0.55 31.34
N CYS A 85 3.25 -1.41 32.14
CA CYS A 85 4.30 -2.29 31.64
C CYS A 85 3.80 -3.24 30.53
N PHE A 86 2.60 -3.81 30.68
CA PHE A 86 2.00 -4.65 29.64
C PHE A 86 1.67 -3.86 28.38
N LEU A 87 1.13 -2.64 28.53
CA LEU A 87 0.86 -1.74 27.42
C LEU A 87 2.14 -1.40 26.66
N VAL A 88 3.19 -0.96 27.37
CA VAL A 88 4.49 -0.61 26.77
C VAL A 88 5.10 -1.80 26.02
N ARG A 89 5.05 -3.00 26.60
CA ARG A 89 5.55 -4.22 25.92
C ARG A 89 4.79 -4.54 24.64
N ARG A 90 3.47 -4.29 24.59
CA ARG A 90 2.67 -4.50 23.38
C ARG A 90 2.98 -3.44 22.32
N VAL A 91 3.06 -2.18 22.73
CA VAL A 91 3.27 -1.03 21.84
C VAL A 91 4.71 -0.96 21.30
N GLN A 92 5.70 -1.49 22.02
CA GLN A 92 7.08 -1.59 21.55
C GLN A 92 7.27 -2.48 20.32
N ARG A 93 6.35 -3.41 20.06
CA ARG A 93 6.44 -4.23 18.85
C ARG A 93 5.87 -3.42 17.68
N PRO A 94 6.67 -3.12 16.65
CA PRO A 94 6.18 -2.41 15.48
C PRO A 94 5.09 -3.25 14.83
N ASN A 95 3.87 -2.72 14.81
CA ASN A 95 2.70 -3.41 14.30
C ASN A 95 2.49 -3.03 12.83
N HIS A 96 3.57 -3.11 12.05
CA HIS A 96 3.54 -2.88 10.63
C HIS A 96 2.56 -3.86 9.98
N LEU A 97 1.70 -3.37 9.09
CA LEU A 97 0.94 -4.24 8.20
C LEU A 97 1.92 -4.92 7.25
N ARG A 98 2.26 -6.18 7.54
CA ARG A 98 3.14 -7.01 6.72
C ARG A 98 2.33 -7.79 5.71
N PHE A 99 2.72 -7.71 4.44
CA PHE A 99 2.22 -8.59 3.39
C PHE A 99 3.09 -9.85 3.32
N TYR A 100 2.44 -11.02 3.45
CA TYR A 100 3.02 -12.35 3.22
C TYR A 100 4.41 -12.55 3.84
N GLN A 101 4.57 -12.13 5.10
CA GLN A 101 5.79 -12.22 5.90
C GLN A 101 7.04 -11.45 5.38
N GLY A 102 7.02 -10.78 4.22
CA GLY A 102 8.21 -10.17 3.63
C GLY A 102 8.11 -8.69 3.27
N ALA A 103 6.94 -8.18 2.86
CA ALA A 103 6.81 -6.79 2.42
C ALA A 103 6.11 -5.95 3.49
N VAL A 104 6.84 -4.99 4.06
CA VAL A 104 6.25 -3.94 4.91
C VAL A 104 5.43 -3.02 4.01
N LEU A 105 4.12 -2.90 4.25
CA LEU A 105 3.29 -1.89 3.59
C LEU A 105 3.67 -0.52 4.14
N SER A 106 4.64 0.10 3.49
CA SER A 106 5.00 1.50 3.69
C SER A 106 4.86 2.25 2.37
N ARG A 107 4.85 3.58 2.41
CA ARG A 107 4.87 4.45 1.22
C ARG A 107 5.98 4.08 0.21
N ASP A 108 7.10 3.54 0.68
CA ASP A 108 8.18 3.06 -0.19
C ASP A 108 7.83 1.77 -0.95
N TYR A 109 6.95 0.94 -0.42
CA TYR A 109 6.39 -0.20 -1.15
C TYR A 109 5.50 0.29 -2.29
N PHE A 110 4.61 1.25 -2.03
CA PHE A 110 3.76 1.87 -3.05
C PHE A 110 4.58 2.48 -4.20
N ARG A 111 5.62 3.26 -3.90
CA ARG A 111 6.51 3.84 -4.92
C ARG A 111 7.20 2.78 -5.77
N ARG A 112 7.66 1.68 -5.16
CA ARG A 112 8.28 0.56 -5.88
C ARG A 112 7.30 -0.12 -6.82
N VAL A 113 6.07 -0.37 -6.38
CA VAL A 113 5.02 -0.92 -7.24
C VAL A 113 4.81 -0.03 -8.46
N PHE A 114 4.60 1.27 -8.27
CA PHE A 114 4.43 2.21 -9.39
C PHE A 114 5.60 2.22 -10.38
N ARG A 115 6.83 2.21 -9.86
CA ARG A 115 8.04 2.17 -10.70
C ARG A 115 8.10 0.89 -11.55
N VAL A 116 7.81 -0.26 -10.96
CA VAL A 116 7.79 -1.55 -11.67
C VAL A 116 6.69 -1.57 -12.73
N SER A 117 5.49 -1.09 -12.39
CA SER A 117 4.36 -1.00 -13.32
C SER A 117 4.69 -0.15 -14.55
N TYR A 118 5.30 1.02 -14.33
CA TYR A 118 5.72 1.91 -15.42
C TYR A 118 6.80 1.26 -16.31
N GLY A 119 7.79 0.59 -15.69
CA GLY A 119 8.81 -0.16 -16.41
C GLY A 119 8.23 -1.28 -17.27
N PHE A 120 7.24 -2.02 -16.74
CA PHE A 120 6.57 -3.11 -17.45
C PHE A 120 5.79 -2.61 -18.67
N VAL A 121 5.02 -1.52 -18.53
CA VAL A 121 4.28 -0.90 -19.66
C VAL A 121 5.23 -0.43 -20.75
N ASN A 122 6.32 0.25 -20.38
CA ASN A 122 7.31 0.70 -21.36
C ASN A 122 7.97 -0.46 -22.08
N PHE A 123 8.33 -1.54 -21.36
CA PHE A 123 8.91 -2.74 -21.97
C PHE A 123 7.95 -3.38 -22.99
N LEU A 124 6.67 -3.51 -22.64
CA LEU A 124 5.66 -4.05 -23.56
C LEU A 124 5.47 -3.16 -24.79
N ARG A 125 5.40 -1.83 -24.63
CA ARG A 125 5.34 -0.88 -25.75
C ARG A 125 6.55 -0.98 -26.69
N PHE A 126 7.76 -1.12 -26.13
CA PHE A 126 8.97 -1.32 -26.94
C PHE A 126 8.97 -2.64 -27.72
N LYS A 127 8.38 -3.70 -27.16
CA LYS A 127 8.26 -5.01 -27.83
C LYS A 127 7.23 -4.97 -28.96
N ASP A 128 6.13 -4.26 -28.77
CA ASP A 128 5.08 -4.10 -29.79
C ASP A 128 5.58 -3.33 -31.02
N ASN A 129 6.28 -2.21 -30.80
CA ASN A 129 6.92 -1.44 -31.88
C ASN A 129 7.96 -2.23 -32.70
N ARG A 130 8.56 -3.28 -32.12
CA ARG A 130 9.51 -4.16 -32.83
C ARG A 130 8.84 -5.25 -33.67
N ARG A 131 7.55 -5.54 -33.48
CA ARG A 131 6.79 -6.51 -34.29
C ARG A 131 6.09 -5.89 -35.50
N SER A 132 6.01 -4.56 -35.56
CA SER A 132 5.39 -3.80 -36.64
C SER A 132 6.39 -3.35 -37.74
N LYS A 133 7.68 -3.69 -37.59
CA LYS A 133 8.71 -3.57 -38.62
C LYS A 133 9.07 -4.97 -39.12
#